data_AF-A0A817E8K9-F1
#
_entry.id   AF-A0A817E8K9-F1
#
_cell.length_a   1.000
_cell.length_b   1.000
_cell.length_c   1.000
_cell.angle_alpha   90.00
_cell.angle_beta   90.00
_cell.angle_gamma   90.00
#
_symmetry.space_group_name_H-M   'P 1'
#
loop_
_entity.id
_entity.type
_entity.pdbx_description
1 polymer ?
#
loop_
_entity_poly.entity_id
_entity_poly.type
_entity_poly.pdbx_seq_one_letter_code
_entity_poly.pdbx_strand_id
1 'polypeptide(L)'
;MLVTKLESLSNEILIDLIENYINGVDIFISLINQLNNRFDDLINRCKRFYSDFTGIRKSEFSFCMKLLSNNHNMITSLTLSERDTPGQIHSFLCSFRSFEQFKQLRRLHLDFDANSVDIMDQELHSILKTSIHTLSIKGKNVRLLFEFNCIVLAMLTLTKIRRFFLSIDIQPVFCYFPSLNLIKLEYLTIEGRDCTWNNVKEILKCATNIIYVNVRIIQELSNSTELINDKQYNYKSLTKLHTLIFEFINDYSSITFDQLVYYFNIMPNLHKLEIIYTAGQYRSYFNLENVI
;
A
#
# COMPACT_ATOMS: atom_id res chain seq x y z
N MET A 1 -17.72 -32.27 27.61
CA MET A 1 -16.95 -31.29 26.82
C MET A 1 -17.91 -30.14 26.53
N LEU A 2 -17.80 -29.02 27.26
CA LEU A 2 -18.73 -27.89 27.14
C LEU A 2 -18.34 -27.12 25.87
N VAL A 3 -19.13 -27.31 24.80
CA VAL A 3 -19.06 -26.42 23.64
C VAL A 3 -19.72 -25.11 24.09
N THR A 4 -18.90 -24.15 24.53
CA THR A 4 -19.37 -22.78 24.77
C THR A 4 -19.78 -22.19 23.43
N LYS A 5 -21.09 -22.05 23.21
CA LYS A 5 -21.63 -21.33 22.05
C LYS A 5 -21.15 -19.88 22.10
N LEU A 6 -20.97 -19.25 20.95
CA LEU A 6 -20.58 -17.83 20.86
C LEU A 6 -21.47 -16.94 21.73
N GLU A 7 -22.76 -17.29 21.81
CA GLU A 7 -23.80 -16.65 22.61
C GLU A 7 -23.53 -16.67 24.13
N SER A 8 -22.72 -17.60 24.65
CA SER A 8 -22.40 -17.66 26.08
C SER A 8 -21.27 -16.72 26.49
N LEU A 9 -20.58 -16.10 25.54
CA LEU A 9 -19.51 -15.14 25.82
C LEU A 9 -20.07 -13.83 26.35
N SER A 10 -19.28 -13.10 27.15
CA SER A 10 -19.66 -11.77 27.62
C SER A 10 -19.69 -10.77 26.46
N ASN A 11 -20.41 -9.67 26.65
CA ASN A 11 -20.52 -8.62 25.63
C ASN A 11 -19.15 -7.98 25.32
N GLU A 12 -18.30 -7.84 26.33
CA GLU A 12 -16.95 -7.27 26.19
C GLU A 12 -16.06 -8.17 25.32
N ILE A 13 -16.11 -9.48 25.55
CA ILE A 13 -15.35 -10.46 24.75
C ILE A 13 -15.88 -10.48 23.31
N LEU A 14 -17.20 -10.45 23.12
CA LEU A 14 -17.79 -10.43 21.78
C LEU A 14 -17.44 -9.15 21.01
N ILE A 15 -17.45 -7.98 21.65
CA ILE A 15 -17.02 -6.73 21.02
C ILE A 15 -15.54 -6.82 20.63
N ASP A 16 -14.67 -7.30 21.52
CA ASP A 16 -13.25 -7.45 21.21
C ASP A 16 -13.00 -8.41 20.04
N LEU A 17 -13.74 -9.52 19.98
CA LEU A 17 -13.72 -10.46 18.86
C LEU A 17 -14.14 -9.77 17.55
N ILE A 18 -15.28 -9.08 17.58
CA ILE A 18 -15.85 -8.39 16.43
C ILE A 18 -14.89 -7.31 15.90
N GLU A 19 -14.32 -6.48 16.78
CA GLU A 19 -13.47 -5.36 16.36
C GLU A 19 -12.10 -5.77 15.84
N ASN A 20 -11.51 -6.85 16.37
CA ASN A 20 -10.12 -7.20 16.09
C ASN A 20 -9.94 -8.40 15.17
N TYR A 21 -10.93 -9.30 15.10
CA TYR A 21 -10.75 -10.61 14.46
C TYR A 21 -11.78 -10.92 13.38
N ILE A 22 -12.89 -10.18 13.30
CA ILE A 22 -13.94 -10.41 12.31
C ILE A 22 -13.89 -9.33 11.23
N ASN A 23 -14.03 -9.73 9.96
CA ASN A 23 -14.19 -8.79 8.85
C ASN A 23 -15.56 -8.11 8.94
N GLY A 24 -15.58 -6.79 8.83
CA GLY A 24 -16.79 -5.98 8.79
C GLY A 24 -17.75 -6.39 7.68
N VAL A 25 -17.24 -6.90 6.57
CA VAL A 25 -18.08 -7.48 5.50
C VAL A 25 -18.90 -8.67 6.01
N ASP A 26 -18.28 -9.57 6.77
CA ASP A 26 -18.98 -10.73 7.34
C ASP A 26 -20.03 -10.30 8.36
N ILE A 27 -19.76 -9.22 9.11
CA ILE A 27 -20.73 -8.62 10.03
C ILE A 27 -21.93 -8.08 9.25
N PHE A 28 -21.67 -7.32 8.17
CA PHE A 28 -22.72 -6.73 7.35
C PHE A 28 -23.60 -7.81 6.72
N ILE A 29 -23.00 -8.86 6.16
CA ILE A 29 -23.72 -9.95 5.48
C ILE A 29 -24.44 -10.86 6.48
N SER A 30 -23.77 -11.24 7.57
CA SER A 30 -24.18 -12.38 8.38
C SER A 30 -24.79 -11.99 9.72
N LEU A 31 -24.47 -10.82 10.29
CA LEU A 31 -24.82 -10.49 11.67
C LEU A 31 -25.84 -9.36 11.80
N ILE A 32 -25.84 -8.39 10.88
CA ILE A 32 -26.81 -7.29 10.92
C ILE A 32 -28.21 -7.79 10.50
N ASN A 33 -29.22 -7.45 11.28
CA ASN A 33 -30.62 -7.89 11.10
C ASN A 33 -30.84 -9.40 11.30
N GLN A 34 -29.97 -10.08 12.04
CA GLN A 34 -30.29 -11.38 12.61
C GLN A 34 -31.46 -11.21 13.60
N LEU A 35 -32.31 -12.23 13.78
CA LEU A 35 -33.44 -12.21 14.74
C LEU A 35 -33.01 -12.05 16.22
N ASN A 36 -31.73 -11.80 16.49
CA ASN A 36 -31.13 -11.68 17.79
C ASN A 36 -30.65 -10.25 18.03
N ASN A 37 -31.52 -9.43 18.62
CA ASN A 37 -31.27 -8.01 18.92
C ASN A 37 -29.97 -7.77 19.72
N ARG A 38 -29.50 -8.77 20.48
CA ARG A 38 -28.24 -8.65 21.22
C ARG A 38 -27.05 -8.40 20.29
N PHE A 39 -27.00 -9.06 19.13
CA PHE A 39 -25.88 -8.86 18.20
C PHE A 39 -25.94 -7.48 17.54
N ASP A 40 -27.12 -6.98 17.20
CA ASP A 40 -27.28 -5.61 16.70
C ASP A 40 -26.82 -4.59 17.76
N ASP A 41 -27.19 -4.78 19.03
CA ASP A 41 -26.72 -3.93 20.14
C ASP A 41 -25.19 -3.99 20.31
N LEU A 42 -24.58 -5.17 20.15
CA LEU A 42 -23.13 -5.33 20.22
C LEU A 42 -22.42 -4.63 19.06
N ILE A 43 -22.94 -4.76 17.84
CA ILE A 43 -22.40 -4.10 16.63
C ILE A 43 -22.47 -2.58 16.79
N ASN A 44 -23.59 -2.05 17.28
CA ASN A 44 -23.76 -0.62 17.54
C ASN A 44 -22.83 -0.08 18.64
N ARG A 45 -22.37 -0.95 19.54
CA ARG A 45 -21.39 -0.63 20.59
C ARG A 45 -19.94 -0.75 20.16
N CYS A 46 -19.68 -1.42 19.05
CA CYS A 46 -18.35 -1.42 18.46
C CYS A 46 -17.96 0.03 18.13
N LYS A 47 -16.67 0.31 18.11
CA LYS A 47 -16.10 1.62 17.79
C LYS A 47 -15.41 1.63 16.45
N ARG A 48 -15.00 0.44 15.99
CA ARG A 48 -14.19 0.27 14.80
C ARG A 48 -14.49 -1.02 14.07
N PHE A 49 -14.35 -0.98 12.77
CA PHE A 49 -14.31 -2.15 11.90
C PHE A 49 -13.14 -2.09 10.94
N TYR A 50 -12.69 -3.27 10.54
CA TYR A 50 -11.87 -3.50 9.37
C TYR A 50 -12.78 -4.09 8.29
N SER A 51 -12.80 -3.53 7.10
CA SER A 51 -13.63 -4.04 6.00
C SER A 51 -12.74 -4.43 4.83
N ASP A 52 -12.73 -5.72 4.53
CA ASP A 52 -12.06 -6.27 3.37
C ASP A 52 -13.07 -6.86 2.40
N PHE A 53 -13.16 -6.22 1.24
CA PHE A 53 -14.06 -6.60 0.16
C PHE A 53 -13.39 -7.47 -0.91
N THR A 54 -12.20 -8.02 -0.64
CA THR A 54 -11.56 -9.01 -1.52
C THR A 54 -12.41 -10.29 -1.55
N GLY A 55 -12.65 -10.85 -2.74
CA GLY A 55 -13.44 -12.07 -2.90
C GLY A 55 -14.95 -11.96 -2.67
N ILE A 56 -15.49 -10.78 -2.35
CA ILE A 56 -16.94 -10.60 -2.18
C ILE A 56 -17.66 -10.71 -3.53
N ARG A 57 -18.89 -11.24 -3.56
CA ARG A 57 -19.71 -11.25 -4.79
C ARG A 57 -20.35 -9.88 -5.04
N LYS A 58 -20.64 -9.57 -6.31
CA LYS A 58 -21.30 -8.31 -6.71
C LYS A 58 -22.61 -8.00 -5.98
N SER A 59 -23.47 -9.00 -5.75
CA SER A 59 -24.75 -8.81 -5.04
C SER A 59 -24.53 -8.49 -3.55
N GLU A 60 -23.59 -9.17 -2.91
CA GLU A 60 -23.21 -8.97 -1.50
C GLU A 60 -22.53 -7.61 -1.33
N PHE A 61 -21.68 -7.21 -2.27
CA PHE A 61 -21.07 -5.88 -2.30
C PHE A 61 -22.13 -4.78 -2.32
N SER A 62 -23.09 -4.88 -3.24
CA SER A 62 -24.18 -3.90 -3.36
C SER A 62 -25.00 -3.77 -2.07
N PHE A 63 -25.21 -4.88 -1.37
CA PHE A 63 -25.85 -4.90 -0.06
C PHE A 63 -24.99 -4.25 1.03
N CYS A 64 -23.72 -4.64 1.13
CA CYS A 64 -22.77 -4.09 2.10
C CYS A 64 -22.58 -2.59 1.95
N MET A 65 -22.61 -2.06 0.72
CA MET A 65 -22.47 -0.62 0.46
C MET A 65 -23.56 0.22 1.15
N LYS A 66 -24.78 -0.30 1.23
CA LYS A 66 -25.90 0.36 1.94
C LYS A 66 -25.69 0.37 3.46
N LEU A 67 -25.05 -0.67 4.00
CA LEU A 67 -24.74 -0.75 5.43
C LEU A 67 -23.50 0.08 5.77
N LEU A 68 -22.53 0.11 4.87
CA LEU A 68 -21.32 0.90 4.98
C LEU A 68 -21.64 2.39 5.05
N SER A 69 -22.64 2.88 4.32
CA SER A 69 -23.04 4.30 4.39
C SER A 69 -23.50 4.72 5.79
N ASN A 70 -24.05 3.80 6.59
CA ASN A 70 -24.45 4.08 7.96
C ASN A 70 -23.29 3.93 8.96
N ASN A 71 -22.28 3.13 8.62
CA ASN A 71 -21.19 2.73 9.52
C ASN A 71 -19.81 3.28 9.11
N HIS A 72 -19.73 4.14 8.08
CA HIS A 72 -18.47 4.65 7.52
C HIS A 72 -17.54 5.31 8.56
N ASN A 73 -18.12 5.92 9.60
CA ASN A 73 -17.35 6.55 10.68
C ASN A 73 -16.59 5.55 11.57
N MET A 74 -16.93 4.27 11.53
CA MET A 74 -16.28 3.21 12.30
C MET A 74 -15.17 2.52 11.49
N ILE A 75 -15.07 2.75 10.19
CA ILE A 75 -14.12 2.04 9.35
C ILE A 75 -12.71 2.58 9.59
N THR A 76 -11.83 1.72 10.08
CA THR A 76 -10.41 2.04 10.35
C THR A 76 -9.47 1.48 9.29
N SER A 77 -9.91 0.41 8.60
CA SER A 77 -9.19 -0.23 7.50
C SER A 77 -10.17 -0.59 6.40
N LEU A 78 -9.82 -0.28 5.15
CA LEU A 78 -10.62 -0.59 3.97
C LEU A 78 -9.74 -1.24 2.90
N THR A 79 -10.18 -2.39 2.41
CA THR A 79 -9.57 -3.09 1.26
C THR A 79 -10.61 -3.25 0.16
N LEU A 80 -10.28 -2.79 -1.05
CA LEU A 80 -11.08 -2.96 -2.26
C LEU A 80 -10.21 -3.59 -3.36
N SER A 81 -10.78 -4.52 -4.12
CA SER A 81 -10.08 -5.23 -5.19
C SER A 81 -11.01 -5.48 -6.38
N GLU A 82 -10.50 -5.21 -7.58
CA GLU A 82 -11.18 -5.47 -8.85
C GLU A 82 -11.06 -6.92 -9.33
N ARG A 83 -10.25 -7.76 -8.66
CA ARG A 83 -9.91 -9.12 -9.15
C ARG A 83 -11.12 -10.07 -9.22
N ASP A 84 -11.91 -10.10 -8.16
CA ASP A 84 -13.03 -11.06 -8.03
C ASP A 84 -14.38 -10.44 -8.38
N THR A 85 -14.51 -9.11 -8.21
CA THR A 85 -15.70 -8.34 -8.56
C THR A 85 -15.30 -7.08 -9.33
N PRO A 86 -15.19 -7.15 -10.67
CA PRO A 86 -14.88 -5.99 -11.49
C PRO A 86 -15.95 -4.88 -11.40
N GLY A 87 -15.49 -3.63 -11.38
CA GLY A 87 -16.27 -2.42 -11.12
C GLY A 87 -16.49 -2.12 -9.64
N GLN A 88 -15.85 -2.85 -8.71
CA GLN A 88 -16.06 -2.67 -7.28
C GLN A 88 -15.54 -1.32 -6.79
N ILE A 89 -14.31 -0.94 -7.14
CA ILE A 89 -13.72 0.32 -6.72
C ILE A 89 -14.49 1.46 -7.34
N HIS A 90 -14.82 1.37 -8.63
CA HIS A 90 -15.66 2.37 -9.30
C HIS A 90 -17.03 2.51 -8.61
N SER A 91 -17.73 1.42 -8.33
CA SER A 91 -19.01 1.45 -7.62
C SER A 91 -18.88 2.00 -6.20
N PHE A 92 -17.76 1.73 -5.52
CA PHE A 92 -17.46 2.30 -4.22
C PHE A 92 -17.33 3.82 -4.31
N LEU A 93 -16.50 4.32 -5.21
CA LEU A 93 -16.23 5.74 -5.41
C LEU A 93 -17.49 6.50 -5.87
N CYS A 94 -18.34 5.88 -6.70
CA CYS A 94 -19.65 6.43 -7.06
C CYS A 94 -20.59 6.61 -5.85
N SER A 95 -20.55 5.68 -4.89
CA SER A 95 -21.35 5.74 -3.66
C SER A 95 -20.73 6.70 -2.63
N PHE A 96 -19.41 6.81 -2.64
CA PHE A 96 -18.60 7.57 -1.71
C PHE A 96 -17.65 8.48 -2.47
N ARG A 97 -18.17 9.64 -2.93
CA ARG A 97 -17.43 10.63 -3.73
C ARG A 97 -16.22 11.27 -3.04
N SER A 98 -15.88 10.85 -1.83
CA SER A 98 -14.72 11.33 -1.08
C SER A 98 -14.37 10.37 0.05
N PHE A 99 -13.08 10.13 0.27
CA PHE A 99 -12.59 9.40 1.44
C PHE A 99 -12.62 10.25 2.73
N GLU A 100 -12.86 11.57 2.64
CA GLU A 100 -12.91 12.48 3.80
C GLU A 100 -14.00 12.10 4.81
N GLN A 101 -15.10 11.49 4.34
CA GLN A 101 -16.18 11.02 5.21
C GLN A 101 -15.71 9.92 6.16
N PHE A 102 -14.68 9.13 5.80
CA PHE A 102 -14.13 8.08 6.64
C PHE A 102 -13.12 8.67 7.64
N LYS A 103 -13.61 9.41 8.63
CA LYS A 103 -12.77 10.14 9.61
C LYS A 103 -11.81 9.25 10.40
N GLN A 104 -12.19 7.99 10.62
CA GLN A 104 -11.39 6.99 11.34
C GLN A 104 -10.49 6.15 10.43
N LEU A 105 -10.55 6.31 9.11
CA LEU A 105 -9.75 5.51 8.18
C LEU A 105 -8.26 5.77 8.41
N ARG A 106 -7.52 4.69 8.69
CA ARG A 106 -6.07 4.71 8.89
C ARG A 106 -5.34 3.87 7.86
N ARG A 107 -6.01 2.86 7.27
CA ARG A 107 -5.43 1.94 6.30
C ARG A 107 -6.33 1.83 5.08
N LEU A 108 -5.75 1.98 3.89
CA LEU A 108 -6.45 1.85 2.63
C LEU A 108 -5.65 0.95 1.68
N HIS A 109 -6.30 -0.08 1.14
CA HIS A 109 -5.76 -0.94 0.10
C HIS A 109 -6.67 -0.91 -1.12
N LEU A 110 -6.11 -0.57 -2.28
CA LEU A 110 -6.80 -0.53 -3.57
C LEU A 110 -6.03 -1.43 -4.55
N ASP A 111 -6.72 -2.41 -5.12
CA ASP A 111 -6.16 -3.37 -6.08
C ASP A 111 -6.94 -3.30 -7.39
N PHE A 112 -6.44 -2.48 -8.31
CA PHE A 112 -7.00 -2.21 -9.63
C PHE A 112 -6.64 -3.31 -10.63
N ASP A 113 -7.55 -3.55 -11.58
CA ASP A 113 -7.34 -4.42 -12.74
C ASP A 113 -7.56 -3.64 -14.04
N ALA A 114 -7.02 -4.14 -15.15
CA ALA A 114 -6.84 -3.48 -16.45
C ALA A 114 -8.10 -2.80 -17.03
N ASN A 115 -9.28 -3.23 -16.58
CA ASN A 115 -10.58 -2.82 -17.12
C ASN A 115 -11.29 -1.73 -16.30
N SER A 116 -10.76 -1.33 -15.13
CA SER A 116 -11.32 -0.24 -14.33
C SER A 116 -10.76 1.11 -14.81
N VAL A 117 -11.28 1.59 -15.94
CA VAL A 117 -10.67 2.66 -16.76
C VAL A 117 -11.04 4.08 -16.36
N ASP A 118 -12.08 4.29 -15.55
CA ASP A 118 -12.50 5.65 -15.15
C ASP A 118 -12.32 5.84 -13.64
N ILE A 119 -11.07 5.90 -13.20
CA ILE A 119 -10.80 6.32 -11.83
C ILE A 119 -10.87 7.84 -11.82
N MET A 120 -11.92 8.34 -11.17
CA MET A 120 -12.17 9.77 -11.06
C MET A 120 -11.09 10.38 -10.16
N ASP A 121 -10.20 11.18 -10.77
CA ASP A 121 -9.05 11.79 -10.09
C ASP A 121 -9.43 12.54 -8.82
N GLN A 122 -10.61 13.18 -8.79
CA GLN A 122 -11.08 13.97 -7.65
C GLN A 122 -11.24 13.10 -6.39
N GLU A 123 -11.73 11.89 -6.55
CA GLU A 123 -12.00 10.94 -5.50
C GLU A 123 -10.69 10.40 -4.91
N LEU A 124 -9.70 10.10 -5.75
CA LEU A 124 -8.36 9.74 -5.26
C LEU A 124 -7.67 10.94 -4.59
N HIS A 125 -7.83 12.16 -5.11
CA HIS A 125 -7.31 13.37 -4.47
C HIS A 125 -7.91 13.59 -3.08
N SER A 126 -9.13 13.13 -2.81
CA SER A 126 -9.72 13.23 -1.47
C SER A 126 -8.96 12.42 -0.41
N ILE A 127 -8.20 11.38 -0.80
CA ILE A 127 -7.29 10.64 0.10
C ILE A 127 -6.32 11.60 0.78
N LEU A 128 -5.92 12.68 0.10
CA LEU A 128 -4.97 13.66 0.61
C LEU A 128 -5.46 14.38 1.87
N LYS A 129 -6.78 14.46 2.06
CA LYS A 129 -7.41 15.16 3.19
C LYS A 129 -7.75 14.21 4.34
N THR A 130 -7.44 12.94 4.21
CA THR A 130 -7.75 11.94 5.22
C THR A 130 -6.70 11.89 6.34
N SER A 131 -6.85 10.92 7.23
CA SER A 131 -5.86 10.55 8.25
C SER A 131 -5.29 9.16 8.00
N ILE A 132 -5.19 8.75 6.73
CA ILE A 132 -4.55 7.50 6.32
C ILE A 132 -3.06 7.54 6.68
N HIS A 133 -2.58 6.46 7.31
CA HIS A 133 -1.18 6.24 7.66
C HIS A 133 -0.57 5.08 6.87
N THR A 134 -1.40 4.16 6.37
CA THR A 134 -0.99 3.03 5.52
C THR A 134 -1.79 3.06 4.23
N LEU A 135 -1.10 3.21 3.12
CA LEU A 135 -1.70 3.22 1.79
C LEU A 135 -1.04 2.15 0.94
N SER A 136 -1.85 1.32 0.32
CA SER A 136 -1.41 0.26 -0.59
C SER A 136 -2.19 0.39 -1.88
N ILE A 137 -1.49 0.56 -2.99
CA ILE A 137 -2.07 0.69 -4.31
C ILE A 137 -1.41 -0.35 -5.21
N LYS A 138 -2.23 -1.19 -5.80
CA LYS A 138 -1.82 -2.21 -6.75
C LYS A 138 -2.61 -2.04 -8.03
N GLY A 139 -1.96 -2.13 -9.18
CA GLY A 139 -2.60 -2.00 -10.49
C GLY A 139 -1.90 -2.90 -11.50
N LYS A 140 -2.65 -3.82 -12.10
CA LYS A 140 -2.14 -4.65 -13.21
C LYS A 140 -2.68 -4.13 -14.54
N ASN A 141 -1.81 -4.01 -15.54
CA ASN A 141 -2.17 -3.62 -16.91
C ASN A 141 -3.04 -2.36 -17.00
N VAL A 142 -2.97 -1.46 -16.01
CA VAL A 142 -3.73 -0.21 -16.01
C VAL A 142 -3.15 0.62 -17.16
N ARG A 143 -3.89 0.88 -18.24
CA ARG A 143 -3.32 1.52 -19.46
C ARG A 143 -3.27 3.06 -19.40
N LEU A 144 -3.46 3.64 -18.24
CA LEU A 144 -3.72 5.08 -18.02
C LEU A 144 -3.03 5.50 -16.71
N LEU A 145 -2.44 6.67 -16.49
CA LEU A 145 -2.32 7.95 -17.20
C LEU A 145 -1.14 8.69 -16.53
N PHE A 146 -0.56 9.70 -17.19
CA PHE A 146 0.36 10.68 -16.59
C PHE A 146 -0.17 11.22 -15.23
N GLU A 147 -1.50 11.25 -15.06
CA GLU A 147 -2.25 11.67 -13.87
C GLU A 147 -2.11 10.70 -12.67
N PHE A 148 -1.97 9.39 -12.91
CA PHE A 148 -1.74 8.43 -11.82
C PHE A 148 -0.37 8.63 -11.17
N ASN A 149 0.64 9.01 -11.96
CA ASN A 149 1.93 9.44 -11.42
C ASN A 149 1.76 10.69 -10.57
N CYS A 150 0.99 11.69 -11.02
CA CYS A 150 0.68 12.88 -10.22
C CYS A 150 -0.03 12.54 -8.90
N ILE A 151 -0.95 11.58 -8.90
CA ILE A 151 -1.66 11.13 -7.68
C ILE A 151 -0.71 10.37 -6.76
N VAL A 152 0.13 9.47 -7.26
CA VAL A 152 1.14 8.77 -6.47
C VAL A 152 2.15 9.77 -5.88
N LEU A 153 2.58 10.76 -6.66
CA LEU A 153 3.43 11.85 -6.19
C LEU A 153 2.74 12.68 -5.11
N ALA A 154 1.46 13.05 -5.33
CA ALA A 154 0.64 13.75 -4.35
C ALA A 154 0.45 12.92 -3.08
N MET A 155 0.26 11.60 -3.20
CA MET A 155 0.13 10.69 -2.08
C MET A 155 1.43 10.57 -1.30
N LEU A 156 2.58 10.59 -1.98
CA LEU A 156 3.88 10.66 -1.31
C LEU A 156 4.01 11.99 -0.54
N THR A 157 3.45 13.11 -1.02
CA THR A 157 3.43 14.37 -0.27
C THR A 157 2.59 14.33 1.03
N LEU A 158 1.85 13.25 1.29
CA LEU A 158 1.07 13.12 2.51
C LEU A 158 1.98 12.99 3.74
N THR A 159 2.07 14.08 4.49
CA THR A 159 2.80 14.18 5.77
C THR A 159 2.32 13.20 6.86
N LYS A 160 1.24 12.45 6.62
CA LYS A 160 0.69 11.45 7.57
C LYS A 160 1.01 10.01 7.18
N ILE A 161 1.35 9.73 5.91
CA ILE A 161 1.64 8.38 5.47
C ILE A 161 2.96 7.93 6.10
N ARG A 162 2.89 6.78 6.77
CA ARG A 162 4.04 6.07 7.35
C ARG A 162 4.40 4.83 6.56
N ARG A 163 3.42 4.20 5.92
CA ARG A 163 3.58 2.98 5.14
C ARG A 163 2.99 3.17 3.76
N PHE A 164 3.81 3.02 2.73
CA PHE A 164 3.39 3.13 1.35
C PHE A 164 3.79 1.88 0.57
N PHE A 165 2.81 1.24 -0.05
CA PHE A 165 3.01 0.12 -0.98
C PHE A 165 2.46 0.51 -2.34
N LEU A 166 3.28 0.36 -3.37
CA LEU A 166 2.93 0.62 -4.75
C LEU A 166 3.34 -0.56 -5.62
N SER A 167 2.42 -1.12 -6.40
CA SER A 167 2.71 -2.23 -7.31
C SER A 167 1.99 -1.99 -8.65
N ILE A 168 2.70 -1.50 -9.68
CA ILE A 168 2.08 -1.08 -10.96
C ILE A 168 2.82 -1.67 -12.16
N ASP A 169 2.07 -2.24 -13.11
CA ASP A 169 2.59 -2.82 -14.38
C ASP A 169 2.77 -1.78 -15.52
N ILE A 170 3.01 -0.51 -15.22
CA ILE A 170 3.26 0.56 -16.21
C ILE A 170 4.59 1.21 -15.89
N GLN A 171 5.33 1.66 -16.90
CA GLN A 171 6.44 2.60 -16.76
C GLN A 171 6.02 3.80 -15.91
N PRO A 172 6.41 3.86 -14.63
CA PRO A 172 6.09 5.00 -13.82
C PRO A 172 7.00 6.11 -14.30
N VAL A 173 6.40 7.10 -14.96
CA VAL A 173 7.07 8.34 -15.32
C VAL A 173 7.24 9.11 -14.02
N PHE A 174 8.23 8.73 -13.21
CA PHE A 174 8.69 9.48 -12.05
C PHE A 174 9.48 10.71 -12.54
N CYS A 175 8.86 11.52 -13.38
CA CYS A 175 9.42 12.79 -13.80
C CYS A 175 9.31 13.74 -12.62
N TYR A 176 10.44 13.97 -11.96
CA TYR A 176 10.64 14.99 -10.93
C TYR A 176 9.82 14.79 -9.65
N PHE A 177 10.52 14.41 -8.58
CA PHE A 177 10.11 14.69 -7.22
C PHE A 177 10.63 16.09 -6.85
N PRO A 178 9.88 17.19 -7.04
CA PRO A 178 10.34 18.48 -6.58
C PRO A 178 10.38 18.45 -5.05
N SER A 179 11.59 18.35 -4.47
CA SER A 179 11.90 18.65 -3.06
C SER A 179 10.81 18.23 -2.07
N LEU A 180 10.36 16.97 -2.14
CA LEU A 180 9.32 16.48 -1.25
C LEU A 180 9.92 16.34 0.15
N ASN A 181 9.41 17.10 1.11
CA ASN A 181 9.70 16.84 2.51
C ASN A 181 8.85 15.64 2.98
N LEU A 182 9.27 14.41 2.62
CA LEU A 182 8.64 13.15 3.03
C LEU A 182 8.93 12.84 4.51
N ILE A 183 8.51 13.73 5.40
CA ILE A 183 9.00 13.78 6.78
C ILE A 183 8.54 12.56 7.62
N LYS A 184 7.53 11.78 7.23
CA LYS A 184 7.02 10.68 8.09
C LYS A 184 6.98 9.28 7.46
N LEU A 185 7.46 9.13 6.22
CA LEU A 185 7.50 7.81 5.60
C LEU A 185 8.51 6.92 6.33
N GLU A 186 8.04 5.78 6.85
CA GLU A 186 8.83 4.80 7.60
C GLU A 186 9.02 3.50 6.80
N TYR A 187 8.04 3.11 5.97
CA TYR A 187 8.07 1.87 5.19
C TYR A 187 7.67 2.17 3.74
N LEU A 188 8.50 1.71 2.82
CA LEU A 188 8.28 1.85 1.38
C LEU A 188 8.42 0.49 0.71
N THR A 189 7.40 0.10 -0.05
CA THR A 189 7.51 -0.98 -1.02
C THR A 189 7.09 -0.46 -2.38
N ILE A 190 7.94 -0.63 -3.39
CA ILE A 190 7.64 -0.29 -4.78
C ILE A 190 7.91 -1.50 -5.66
N GLU A 191 6.93 -1.88 -6.46
CA GLU A 191 7.05 -2.93 -7.45
C GLU A 191 6.55 -2.39 -8.78
N GLY A 192 7.27 -2.62 -9.87
CA GLY A 192 6.74 -2.25 -11.17
C GLY A 192 7.70 -2.39 -12.33
N ARG A 193 7.15 -2.21 -13.52
CA ARG A 193 7.91 -2.15 -14.76
C ARG A 193 8.64 -0.82 -14.88
N ASP A 194 9.89 -0.82 -15.32
CA ASP A 194 10.68 0.39 -15.59
C ASP A 194 10.81 1.37 -14.39
N CYS A 195 10.65 0.88 -13.15
CA CYS A 195 11.05 1.64 -11.97
C CYS A 195 12.58 1.72 -11.95
N THR A 196 13.16 2.89 -12.22
CA THR A 196 14.62 3.02 -12.24
C THR A 196 15.17 3.25 -10.83
N TRP A 197 16.45 2.90 -10.64
CA TRP A 197 17.18 3.22 -9.43
C TRP A 197 17.15 4.72 -9.09
N ASN A 198 17.17 5.59 -10.10
CA ASN A 198 17.11 7.04 -9.91
C ASN A 198 15.80 7.48 -9.24
N ASN A 199 14.68 6.82 -9.54
CA ASN A 199 13.39 7.14 -8.93
C ASN A 199 13.40 6.83 -7.43
N VAL A 200 14.00 5.69 -7.07
CA VAL A 200 14.16 5.29 -5.67
C VAL A 200 15.08 6.27 -4.94
N LYS A 201 16.22 6.67 -5.55
CA LYS A 201 17.14 7.65 -4.96
C LYS A 201 16.43 8.94 -4.59
N GLU A 202 15.59 9.48 -5.46
CA GLU A 202 14.86 10.72 -5.19
C GLU A 202 13.90 10.59 -4.00
N ILE A 203 13.23 9.44 -3.85
CA ILE A 203 12.40 9.17 -2.67
C ILE A 203 13.25 9.08 -1.41
N LEU A 204 14.39 8.39 -1.47
CA LEU A 204 15.29 8.22 -0.33
C LEU A 204 15.92 9.55 0.13
N LYS A 205 16.27 10.46 -0.79
CA LYS A 205 16.75 11.82 -0.46
C LYS A 205 15.75 12.59 0.42
N CYS A 206 14.48 12.29 0.22
CA CYS A 206 13.36 12.99 0.82
C CYS A 206 12.86 12.33 2.13
N ALA A 207 13.00 11.00 2.26
CA ALA A 207 12.42 10.19 3.32
C ALA A 207 13.39 9.91 4.49
N THR A 208 13.77 10.96 5.23
CA THR A 208 14.74 10.84 6.35
C THR A 208 14.31 9.92 7.51
N ASN A 209 13.02 9.60 7.63
CA ASN A 209 12.49 8.70 8.67
C ASN A 209 12.32 7.25 8.22
N ILE A 210 12.79 6.92 7.02
CA ILE A 210 12.58 5.59 6.44
C ILE A 210 13.36 4.52 7.21
N ILE A 211 12.69 3.42 7.51
CA ILE A 211 13.18 2.26 8.27
C ILE A 211 13.31 1.04 7.38
N TYR A 212 12.38 0.89 6.45
CA TYR A 212 12.28 -0.26 5.56
C TYR A 212 12.04 0.18 4.12
N VAL A 213 12.80 -0.39 3.20
CA VAL A 213 12.66 -0.18 1.77
C VAL A 213 12.72 -1.53 1.07
N ASN A 214 11.71 -1.82 0.26
CA ASN A 214 11.70 -2.95 -0.66
C ASN A 214 11.36 -2.45 -2.06
N VAL A 215 12.26 -2.66 -3.02
CA VAL A 215 12.02 -2.26 -4.40
C VAL A 215 12.22 -3.45 -5.32
N ARG A 216 11.19 -3.72 -6.13
CA ARG A 216 11.21 -4.73 -7.18
C ARG A 216 11.10 -4.06 -8.55
N ILE A 217 12.20 -4.08 -9.27
CA ILE A 217 12.36 -3.46 -10.59
C ILE A 217 12.22 -4.55 -11.65
N ILE A 218 11.24 -4.41 -12.53
CA ILE A 218 11.05 -5.29 -13.69
C ILE A 218 11.44 -4.50 -14.93
N GLN A 219 12.57 -4.80 -15.55
CA GLN A 219 12.95 -4.14 -16.80
C GLN A 219 12.52 -5.01 -17.99
N GLU A 220 11.70 -4.47 -18.88
CA GLU A 220 11.55 -5.04 -20.21
C GLU A 220 12.67 -4.48 -21.09
N LEU A 221 13.43 -5.38 -21.75
CA LEU A 221 14.54 -5.16 -22.71
C LEU A 221 14.45 -3.82 -23.46
N SER A 222 14.80 -2.74 -22.78
CA SER A 222 14.93 -1.41 -23.33
C SER A 222 16.42 -1.10 -23.29
N ASN A 223 16.97 -0.78 -24.46
CA ASN A 223 18.41 -0.61 -24.70
C ASN A 223 19.03 0.60 -23.97
N SER A 224 18.38 1.15 -22.93
CA SER A 224 18.92 2.22 -22.12
C SER A 224 19.97 1.68 -21.16
N THR A 225 21.17 1.49 -21.69
CA THR A 225 22.41 1.43 -20.90
C THR A 225 22.73 2.84 -20.41
N GLU A 226 21.92 3.38 -19.51
CA GLU A 226 22.37 4.52 -18.72
C GLU A 226 23.43 4.01 -17.74
N LEU A 227 24.69 4.08 -18.17
CA LEU A 227 25.83 4.02 -17.25
C LEU A 227 25.63 5.13 -16.22
N ILE A 228 25.33 4.73 -14.98
CA ILE A 228 25.13 5.61 -13.85
C ILE A 228 26.48 6.25 -13.49
N ASN A 229 26.84 7.31 -14.20
CA ASN A 229 27.92 8.23 -13.80
C ASN A 229 27.35 9.17 -12.73
N ASP A 230 27.15 8.65 -11.54
CA ASP A 230 26.72 9.45 -10.39
C ASP A 230 27.89 10.36 -9.95
N LYS A 231 27.75 11.67 -10.17
CA LYS A 231 28.53 12.67 -9.43
C LYS A 231 28.23 12.50 -7.94
N GLN A 232 29.22 12.74 -7.06
CA GLN A 232 29.05 12.69 -5.60
C GLN A 232 27.84 13.54 -5.17
N TYR A 233 26.73 12.88 -4.84
CA TYR A 233 25.53 13.54 -4.33
C TYR A 233 25.66 13.75 -2.82
N ASN A 234 25.14 14.86 -2.30
CA ASN A 234 25.01 15.07 -0.86
C ASN A 234 23.71 14.42 -0.38
N TYR A 235 23.72 13.11 -0.09
CA TYR A 235 22.59 12.50 0.62
C TYR A 235 22.60 12.95 2.08
N LYS A 236 21.40 13.22 2.62
CA LYS A 236 21.23 13.23 4.07
C LYS A 236 21.43 11.79 4.56
N SER A 237 22.13 11.64 5.69
CA SER A 237 22.30 10.32 6.29
C SER A 237 20.94 9.67 6.60
N LEU A 238 20.75 8.44 6.15
CA LEU A 238 19.56 7.62 6.37
C LEU A 238 19.74 6.83 7.67
N THR A 239 19.93 7.55 8.78
CA THR A 239 20.27 6.96 10.08
C THR A 239 19.18 6.03 10.64
N LYS A 240 17.97 6.04 10.09
CA LYS A 240 16.87 5.17 10.56
C LYS A 240 16.63 3.95 9.68
N LEU A 241 17.32 3.83 8.55
CA LEU A 241 17.11 2.73 7.61
C LEU A 241 17.77 1.46 8.14
N HIS A 242 16.97 0.44 8.41
CA HIS A 242 17.42 -0.85 8.95
C HIS A 242 17.40 -1.96 7.90
N THR A 243 16.51 -1.86 6.91
CA THR A 243 16.33 -2.90 5.90
C THR A 243 16.17 -2.30 4.51
N LEU A 244 16.97 -2.80 3.58
CA LEU A 244 16.97 -2.41 2.18
C LEU A 244 16.97 -3.67 1.31
N ILE A 245 15.95 -3.83 0.49
CA ILE A 245 15.79 -4.97 -0.41
C ILE A 245 15.64 -4.42 -1.84
N PHE A 246 16.50 -4.89 -2.74
CA PHE A 246 16.40 -4.66 -4.17
C PHE A 246 16.24 -5.97 -4.91
N GLU A 247 15.19 -6.09 -5.71
CA GLU A 247 14.99 -7.20 -6.63
C GLU A 247 14.97 -6.66 -8.06
N PHE A 248 15.99 -7.02 -8.83
CA PHE A 248 16.15 -6.69 -10.24
C PHE A 248 15.69 -7.88 -11.07
N ILE A 249 14.69 -7.69 -11.94
CA ILE A 249 14.16 -8.71 -12.83
C ILE A 249 14.42 -8.29 -14.26
N ASN A 250 15.19 -9.11 -14.98
CA ASN A 250 15.63 -8.87 -16.36
C ASN A 250 16.38 -7.55 -16.58
N ASP A 251 16.86 -6.93 -15.49
CA ASP A 251 17.67 -5.72 -15.50
C ASP A 251 19.16 -6.07 -15.41
N TYR A 252 19.94 -5.56 -16.37
CA TYR A 252 21.39 -5.76 -16.47
C TYR A 252 22.19 -4.57 -15.92
N SER A 253 21.52 -3.54 -15.41
CA SER A 253 22.16 -2.41 -14.73
C SER A 253 22.77 -2.92 -13.42
N SER A 254 24.07 -3.19 -13.49
CA SER A 254 24.84 -3.62 -12.33
C SER A 254 24.97 -2.44 -11.38
N ILE A 255 24.46 -2.59 -10.14
CA ILE A 255 24.94 -1.75 -9.06
C ILE A 255 26.42 -2.10 -8.89
N THR A 256 27.31 -1.11 -9.05
CA THR A 256 28.74 -1.34 -8.88
C THR A 256 29.10 -1.48 -7.41
N PHE A 257 30.21 -2.15 -7.11
CA PHE A 257 30.71 -2.26 -5.74
C PHE A 257 30.94 -0.89 -5.09
N ASP A 258 31.47 0.07 -5.86
CA ASP A 258 31.68 1.45 -5.38
C ASP A 258 30.38 2.15 -5.00
N GLN A 259 29.30 1.91 -5.75
CA GLN A 259 27.97 2.40 -5.41
C GLN A 259 27.48 1.78 -4.10
N LEU A 260 27.70 0.47 -3.88
CA LEU A 260 27.34 -0.19 -2.61
C LEU A 260 28.10 0.40 -1.43
N VAL A 261 29.43 0.57 -1.54
CA VAL A 261 30.27 1.17 -0.50
C VAL A 261 29.76 2.57 -0.13
N TYR A 262 29.42 3.37 -1.15
CA TYR A 262 28.84 4.68 -0.94
C TYR A 262 27.49 4.63 -0.19
N TYR A 263 26.60 3.68 -0.51
CA TYR A 263 25.33 3.53 0.19
C TYR A 263 25.50 3.12 1.66
N PHE A 264 26.47 2.26 1.99
CA PHE A 264 26.76 1.94 3.39
C PHE A 264 27.17 3.17 4.20
N ASN A 265 28.00 4.04 3.63
CA ASN A 265 28.46 5.24 4.32
C ASN A 265 27.31 6.19 4.69
N ILE A 266 26.23 6.21 3.91
CA ILE A 266 25.06 7.04 4.19
C ILE A 266 23.99 6.33 5.02
N MET A 267 24.10 5.01 5.26
CA MET A 267 23.13 4.17 5.97
C MET A 267 23.78 3.45 7.18
N PRO A 268 24.21 4.19 8.22
CA PRO A 268 25.04 3.62 9.29
C PRO A 268 24.35 2.55 10.15
N ASN A 269 23.01 2.47 10.12
CA ASN A 269 22.21 1.51 10.90
C ASN A 269 21.58 0.42 10.02
N LEU A 270 22.08 0.23 8.79
CA LEU A 270 21.57 -0.81 7.90
C LEU A 270 21.97 -2.19 8.41
N HIS A 271 20.99 -2.95 8.90
CA HIS A 271 21.19 -4.32 9.41
C HIS A 271 21.00 -5.40 8.35
N LYS A 272 20.24 -5.09 7.30
CA LYS A 272 19.89 -6.03 6.25
C LYS A 272 19.93 -5.33 4.90
N LEU A 273 20.85 -5.75 4.05
CA LEU A 273 20.84 -5.43 2.62
C LEU A 273 20.63 -6.73 1.84
N GLU A 274 19.55 -6.80 1.08
CA GLU A 274 19.33 -7.87 0.11
C GLU A 274 19.35 -7.32 -1.31
N ILE A 275 20.17 -7.91 -2.16
CA ILE A 275 20.17 -7.64 -3.59
C ILE A 275 19.93 -8.95 -4.32
N ILE A 276 18.80 -9.01 -5.02
CA ILE A 276 18.34 -10.16 -5.78
C ILE A 276 18.39 -9.79 -7.25
N TYR A 277 19.14 -10.54 -8.04
CA TYR A 277 19.10 -10.46 -9.50
C TYR A 277 18.39 -11.67 -10.04
N THR A 278 17.40 -11.47 -10.89
CA THR A 278 16.64 -12.53 -11.56
C THR A 278 16.72 -12.29 -13.07
N ALA A 279 17.49 -13.11 -13.78
CA ALA A 279 17.62 -13.06 -15.23
C ALA A 279 17.26 -14.43 -15.82
N GLY A 280 16.08 -14.55 -16.41
CA GLY A 280 15.55 -15.85 -16.84
C GLY A 280 15.44 -16.85 -15.68
N GLN A 281 16.19 -17.95 -15.73
CA GLN A 281 16.23 -18.97 -14.66
C GLN A 281 17.32 -18.71 -13.60
N TYR A 282 18.21 -17.74 -13.83
CA TYR A 282 19.33 -17.48 -12.93
C TYR A 282 18.94 -16.47 -11.86
N ARG A 283 19.19 -16.84 -10.59
CA ARG A 283 19.00 -15.98 -9.43
C ARG A 283 20.31 -15.79 -8.68
N SER A 284 20.80 -14.56 -8.61
CA SER A 284 21.93 -14.19 -7.76
C SER A 284 21.42 -13.47 -6.51
N TYR A 285 22.01 -13.76 -5.35
CA TYR A 285 21.58 -13.23 -4.07
C TYR A 285 22.79 -12.74 -3.27
N PHE A 286 22.71 -11.51 -2.79
CA PHE A 286 23.66 -10.93 -1.86
C PHE A 286 22.90 -10.51 -0.61
N ASN A 287 23.32 -11.01 0.56
CA ASN A 287 22.74 -10.66 1.85
C ASN A 287 23.83 -10.30 2.85
N LEU A 288 23.76 -9.08 3.37
CA LEU A 288 24.55 -8.60 4.49
C LEU A 288 23.75 -8.71 5.79
N GLU A 289 23.47 -9.91 6.24
CA GLU A 289 23.00 -10.15 7.61
C GLU A 289 24.16 -10.58 8.54
N ASN A 290 25.39 -10.74 8.02
CA ASN A 290 26.52 -11.36 8.73
C ASN A 290 27.91 -10.70 8.53
N VAL A 291 28.00 -9.45 8.05
CA VAL A 291 29.29 -8.82 7.67
C VAL A 291 29.65 -7.58 8.49
N ILE A 292 28.73 -7.07 9.33
CA ILE A 292 28.98 -5.95 10.25
C ILE A 292 29.03 -6.48 11.68
#